data_AF-A0A4U5PDV6-F1
#
_entry.id   AF-A0A4U5PDV6-F1
#
_cell.length_a   1.000
_cell.length_b   1.000
_cell.length_c   1.000
_cell.angle_alpha   90.00
_cell.angle_beta   90.00
_cell.angle_gamma   90.00
#
_symmetry.space_group_name_H-M   'P 1'
#
loop_
_entity.id
_entity.type
_entity.pdbx_description
1 polymer ?
#
loop_
_entity_poly.entity_id
_entity_poly.type
_entity_poly.pdbx_seq_one_letter_code
_entity_poly.pdbx_strand_id
1 'polypeptide(L)'
;MWILLTFLIYVAFGSLHATDKVFSFYSIHEYKWAYDYSFVWSKIRQNVIMYYQILGIFVAWVFYISITVSLLKYRKEMDSVARFKANRKILIQAFVITLYCTFQNIVWHKLNVFIPGGGRMTNFALNMMWIGNAGLSPFLCLALNKMLRKRIFKRLFCQTDSVTTFNAQQSHTTFQK
;
A
#
# COMPACT_ATOMS: atom_id res chain seq x y z
N MET A 1 5.62 20.53 6.88
CA MET A 1 7.00 20.00 6.75
C MET A 1 7.06 18.61 6.14
N TRP A 2 6.33 17.62 6.66
CA TRP A 2 6.47 16.24 6.16
C TRP A 2 6.08 16.07 4.69
N ILE A 3 4.96 16.66 4.27
CA ILE A 3 4.49 16.65 2.87
C ILE A 3 5.51 17.26 1.91
N LEU A 4 6.14 18.38 2.28
CA LEU A 4 7.15 19.04 1.47
C LEU A 4 8.38 18.14 1.28
N LEU A 5 8.81 17.46 2.34
CA LEU A 5 9.92 16.53 2.29
C LEU A 5 9.59 15.30 1.44
N THR A 6 8.39 14.74 1.55
CA THR A 6 7.93 13.65 0.67
C THR A 6 7.89 14.09 -0.79
N PHE A 7 7.41 15.30 -1.05
CA PHE A 7 7.35 15.88 -2.40
C PHE A 7 8.74 16.08 -2.99
N LEU A 8 9.70 16.62 -2.22
CA LEU A 8 11.08 16.79 -2.68
C LEU A 8 11.76 15.46 -3.00
N ILE A 9 11.58 14.44 -2.15
CA ILE A 9 12.11 13.09 -2.41
C ILE A 9 11.48 12.51 -3.69
N TYR A 10 10.17 12.70 -3.87
CA TYR A 10 9.47 12.24 -5.07
C TYR A 10 9.98 12.94 -6.33
N VAL A 11 10.16 14.27 -6.31
CA VAL A 11 10.69 15.03 -7.44
C VAL A 11 12.13 14.63 -7.77
N ALA A 12 12.98 14.41 -6.75
CA ALA A 12 14.33 13.90 -6.95
C ALA A 12 14.33 12.51 -7.61
N PHE A 13 13.43 11.62 -7.19
CA PHE A 13 13.27 10.30 -7.80
C PHE A 13 12.69 10.37 -9.23
N GLY A 14 11.72 11.26 -9.46
CA GLY A 14 11.06 11.45 -10.75
C GLY A 14 11.98 12.11 -11.80
N SER A 15 12.82 13.06 -11.39
CA SER A 15 13.81 13.69 -12.26
C SER A 15 14.91 12.71 -12.71
N LEU A 16 15.34 11.81 -11.82
CA LEU A 16 16.21 10.69 -12.20
C LEU A 16 15.54 9.73 -13.21
N HIS A 17 14.21 9.59 -13.16
CA HIS A 17 13.45 8.80 -14.14
C HIS A 17 13.27 9.49 -15.49
N ALA A 18 13.20 10.83 -15.51
CA ALA A 18 13.05 11.61 -16.73
C ALA A 18 14.34 11.73 -17.55
N THR A 19 15.45 11.14 -17.08
CA THR A 19 16.74 11.20 -17.78
C THR A 19 16.82 10.08 -18.83
N ASP A 20 17.16 10.42 -20.08
CA ASP A 20 17.31 9.48 -21.22
C ASP A 20 18.44 8.44 -21.06
N LYS A 21 19.16 8.46 -19.95
CA LYS A 21 20.29 7.58 -19.65
C LYS A 21 19.86 6.26 -19.00
N VAL A 22 18.58 6.10 -18.70
CA VAL A 22 18.02 4.96 -17.99
C VAL A 22 16.79 4.47 -18.74
N PHE A 23 16.82 3.23 -19.21
CA PHE A 23 15.69 2.64 -19.92
C PHE A 23 15.15 1.41 -19.18
N SER A 24 13.85 1.47 -18.84
CA SER A 24 13.09 0.33 -18.31
C SER A 24 11.88 0.12 -19.20
N PHE A 25 11.62 -1.11 -19.59
CA PHE A 25 10.48 -1.46 -20.41
C PHE A 25 9.75 -2.65 -19.81
N TYR A 26 8.45 -2.73 -20.07
CA TYR A 26 7.66 -3.89 -19.67
C TYR A 26 7.74 -4.96 -20.77
N SER A 27 8.38 -6.09 -20.49
CA SER A 27 8.44 -7.21 -21.44
C SER A 27 7.14 -8.00 -21.37
N ILE A 28 6.37 -7.97 -22.46
CA ILE A 28 5.11 -8.73 -22.59
C ILE A 28 5.38 -10.24 -22.64
N HIS A 29 6.52 -10.67 -23.17
CA HIS A 29 6.84 -12.11 -23.27
C HIS A 29 7.13 -12.76 -21.92
N GLU A 30 7.66 -11.98 -20.97
CA GLU A 30 8.06 -12.46 -19.66
C GLU A 30 7.19 -11.92 -18.52
N TYR A 31 6.23 -11.04 -18.82
CA TYR A 31 5.38 -10.34 -17.85
C TYR A 31 6.17 -9.67 -16.72
N LYS A 32 7.31 -9.07 -17.05
CA LYS A 32 8.19 -8.42 -16.08
C LYS A 32 8.71 -7.08 -16.58
N TRP A 33 9.00 -6.20 -15.64
CA TRP A 33 9.80 -5.01 -15.90
C TRP A 33 11.25 -5.44 -16.13
N ALA A 34 11.76 -5.15 -17.32
CA ALA A 34 13.12 -5.42 -17.74
C ALA A 34 13.88 -4.10 -17.90
N TYR A 35 15.20 -4.20 -17.74
CA TYR A 35 16.13 -3.10 -17.95
C TYR A 35 16.89 -3.37 -19.24
N ASP A 36 17.10 -2.35 -20.05
CA ASP A 36 18.04 -2.46 -21.15
C ASP A 36 19.46 -2.26 -20.61
N TYR A 37 20.23 -3.35 -20.58
CA TYR A 37 21.60 -3.37 -20.08
C TYR A 37 22.63 -2.85 -21.09
N SER A 38 22.20 -2.46 -22.29
CA SER A 38 23.06 -1.76 -23.25
C SER A 38 23.55 -0.42 -22.68
N PHE A 39 22.84 0.13 -21.69
CA PHE A 39 23.23 1.33 -20.96
C PHE A 39 23.79 0.97 -19.58
N VAL A 40 25.03 1.40 -19.30
CA VAL A 40 25.74 1.15 -18.02
C VAL A 40 24.97 1.67 -16.80
N TRP A 41 24.26 2.79 -16.97
CA TRP A 41 23.45 3.41 -15.90
C TRP A 41 22.24 2.56 -15.48
N SER A 42 21.70 1.71 -16.36
CA SER A 42 20.59 0.81 -16.04
C SER A 42 20.97 -0.21 -14.97
N LYS A 43 22.18 -0.76 -15.03
CA LYS A 43 22.68 -1.75 -14.06
C LYS A 43 22.96 -1.12 -12.69
N ILE A 44 23.57 0.07 -12.68
CA ILE A 44 23.81 0.83 -11.44
C ILE A 44 22.48 1.16 -10.78
N ARG A 45 21.49 1.62 -11.55
CA ARG A 45 20.15 1.93 -11.04
C ARG A 45 19.48 0.72 -10.40
N GLN A 46 19.48 -0.44 -11.05
CA GLN A 46 18.85 -1.63 -10.49
C GLN A 46 19.42 -1.98 -9.10
N ASN A 47 20.74 -1.87 -8.94
CA ASN A 47 21.40 -2.09 -7.66
C ASN A 47 21.02 -1.03 -6.63
N VAL A 48 21.02 0.26 -7.00
CA VAL A 48 20.62 1.35 -6.11
C VAL A 48 19.18 1.19 -5.62
N ILE A 49 18.25 0.84 -6.51
CA ILE A 49 16.84 0.60 -6.15
C ILE A 49 16.73 -0.57 -5.16
N MET A 50 17.46 -1.65 -5.40
CA MET A 50 17.48 -2.80 -4.47
C MET A 50 17.98 -2.38 -3.09
N TYR A 51 19.11 -1.68 -3.00
CA TYR A 51 19.64 -1.22 -1.70
C TYR A 51 18.69 -0.27 -1.00
N TYR A 52 18.10 0.67 -1.73
CA TYR A 52 17.10 1.60 -1.20
C TYR A 52 15.89 0.86 -0.62
N GLN A 53 15.36 -0.15 -1.33
CA GLN A 53 14.22 -0.94 -0.87
C GLN A 53 14.55 -1.75 0.39
N ILE A 54 15.70 -2.44 0.41
CA ILE A 54 16.13 -3.25 1.56
C ILE A 54 16.39 -2.36 2.79
N LEU A 55 17.11 -1.25 2.60
CA LEU A 55 17.42 -0.31 3.69
C LEU A 55 16.15 0.36 4.21
N GLY A 56 15.22 0.73 3.34
CA GLY A 56 13.92 1.28 3.72
C GLY A 56 13.11 0.32 4.60
N ILE A 57 13.05 -0.96 4.23
CA ILE A 57 12.39 -2.00 5.05
C ILE A 57 13.08 -2.18 6.39
N PHE A 58 14.42 -2.24 6.41
CA PHE A 58 15.18 -2.39 7.65
C PHE A 58 14.92 -1.23 8.62
N VAL A 59 14.97 0.01 8.12
CA VAL A 59 14.67 1.20 8.91
C VAL A 59 13.22 1.17 9.42
N ALA A 60 12.26 0.77 8.58
CA ALA A 60 10.87 0.62 8.99
C ALA A 60 10.72 -0.39 10.15
N TRP A 61 11.39 -1.54 10.08
CA TRP A 61 11.41 -2.53 11.15
C TRP A 61 11.94 -1.96 12.47
N VAL A 62 13.06 -1.23 12.43
CA VAL A 62 13.64 -0.60 13.63
C VAL A 62 12.64 0.37 14.27
N PHE A 63 12.00 1.23 13.48
CA PHE A 63 11.01 2.17 14.00
C PHE A 63 9.78 1.47 14.56
N TYR A 64 9.18 0.52 13.84
CA TYR A 64 7.97 -0.16 14.32
C TYR A 64 8.21 -1.02 15.56
N ILE A 65 9.36 -1.70 15.66
CA ILE A 65 9.75 -2.41 16.89
C ILE A 65 9.93 -1.42 18.03
N SER A 66 10.66 -0.32 17.80
CA SER A 66 10.89 0.71 18.83
C SER A 66 9.59 1.35 19.35
N ILE A 67 8.65 1.65 18.45
CA ILE A 67 7.32 2.15 18.80
C ILE A 67 6.53 1.09 19.58
N THR A 68 6.61 -0.18 19.18
CA THR A 68 5.94 -1.29 19.87
C THR A 68 6.45 -1.44 21.31
N VAL A 69 7.77 -1.47 21.49
CA VAL A 69 8.39 -1.57 22.82
C VAL A 69 8.02 -0.36 23.68
N SER A 70 8.08 0.84 23.11
CA SER A 70 7.66 2.07 23.80
C SER A 70 6.21 1.98 24.24
N LEU A 71 5.29 1.57 23.35
CA LEU A 71 3.87 1.43 23.66
C LEU A 71 3.61 0.40 24.77
N LEU A 72 4.38 -0.68 24.83
CA LEU A 72 4.30 -1.68 25.89
C LEU A 72 4.84 -1.15 27.23
N LYS A 73 5.92 -0.36 27.21
CA LYS A 73 6.49 0.27 28.40
C LYS A 73 5.55 1.32 29.00
N TYR A 74 5.01 2.21 28.17
CA TYR A 74 4.07 3.26 28.60
C TYR A 74 2.65 2.75 28.89
N ARG A 75 2.36 1.46 28.67
CA ARG A 75 1.06 0.86 29.01
C ARG A 75 0.70 1.06 30.49
N LYS A 76 1.69 1.10 31.39
CA LYS A 76 1.48 1.29 32.82
C LYS A 76 1.16 2.74 33.21
N GLU A 77 1.45 3.71 32.35
CA GLU A 77 1.30 5.14 32.61
C GLU A 77 0.13 5.77 31.84
N MET A 78 -0.51 5.03 30.93
CA MET A 78 -1.62 5.56 30.14
C MET A 78 -2.96 5.47 30.88
N ASP A 79 -3.47 6.62 31.33
CA ASP A 79 -4.78 6.79 31.98
C ASP A 79 -5.98 6.36 31.11
N SER A 80 -5.81 6.27 29.78
CA SER A 80 -6.91 6.00 28.85
C SER A 80 -6.73 4.69 28.08
N VAL A 81 -7.48 3.66 28.50
CA VAL A 81 -7.62 2.37 27.80
C VAL A 81 -8.08 2.54 26.34
N ALA A 82 -8.85 3.60 26.04
CA ALA A 82 -9.33 3.89 24.69
C ALA A 82 -8.19 4.34 23.75
N ARG A 83 -7.29 5.22 24.22
CA ARG A 83 -6.12 5.68 23.46
C ARG A 83 -5.15 4.52 23.18
N PHE A 84 -4.92 3.66 24.18
CA PHE A 84 -4.11 2.46 24.02
C PHE A 84 -4.68 1.50 22.95
N LYS A 85 -5.99 1.24 22.97
CA LYS A 85 -6.66 0.40 21.96
C LYS A 85 -6.57 1.00 20.55
N ALA A 86 -6.64 2.32 20.40
CA ALA A 86 -6.48 3.00 19.11
C ALA A 86 -5.04 2.90 18.59
N ASN A 87 -4.05 3.23 19.43
CA ASN A 87 -2.64 3.14 19.07
C ASN A 87 -2.23 1.70 18.71
N ARG A 88 -2.71 0.70 19.45
CA ARG A 88 -2.46 -0.71 19.14
C ARG A 88 -2.99 -1.11 17.76
N LYS A 89 -4.16 -0.60 17.34
CA LYS A 89 -4.70 -0.91 16.01
C LYS A 89 -3.86 -0.32 14.89
N ILE A 90 -3.42 0.94 15.05
CA ILE A 90 -2.55 1.61 14.08
C ILE A 90 -1.22 0.86 13.98
N LEU A 91 -0.67 0.43 15.11
CA LEU A 91 0.57 -0.34 15.15
C LEU A 91 0.44 -1.70 14.47
N ILE A 92 -0.66 -2.44 14.69
CA ILE A 92 -0.93 -3.70 13.99
C ILE A 92 -1.06 -3.46 12.48
N GLN A 93 -1.76 -2.41 12.06
CA GLN A 93 -1.86 -2.06 10.64
C GLN A 93 -0.47 -1.84 10.04
N ALA A 94 0.37 -1.03 10.69
CA ALA A 94 1.70 -0.72 10.19
C ALA A 94 2.63 -1.94 10.19
N PHE A 95 2.50 -2.82 11.19
CA PHE A 95 3.20 -4.09 11.26
C PHE A 95 2.82 -5.03 10.11
N VAL A 96 1.52 -5.17 9.82
CA VAL A 96 1.03 -5.99 8.69
C VAL A 96 1.53 -5.44 7.36
N ILE A 97 1.50 -4.12 7.16
CA ILE A 97 2.06 -3.49 5.95
C ILE A 97 3.55 -3.78 5.82
N THR A 98 4.31 -3.65 6.90
CA THR A 98 5.76 -3.88 6.89
C THR A 98 6.10 -5.33 6.60
N LEU A 99 5.37 -6.28 7.19
CA LEU A 99 5.49 -7.71 6.87
C LEU A 99 5.19 -7.99 5.40
N TYR A 100 4.09 -7.43 4.89
CA TYR A 100 3.71 -7.60 3.48
C TYR A 100 4.80 -7.05 2.55
N CYS A 101 5.29 -5.83 2.79
CA CYS A 101 6.38 -5.22 2.04
C CYS A 101 7.67 -6.05 2.10
N THR A 102 7.98 -6.64 3.26
CA THR A 102 9.15 -7.51 3.44
C THR A 102 9.02 -8.77 2.59
N PHE A 103 7.86 -9.44 2.68
CA PHE A 103 7.59 -10.64 1.90
C PHE A 103 7.62 -10.34 0.39
N GLN A 104 7.01 -9.24 -0.04
CA GLN A 104 7.03 -8.80 -1.43
C GLN A 104 8.44 -8.55 -1.95
N ASN A 105 9.30 -7.90 -1.15
CA ASN A 105 10.68 -7.65 -1.54
C ASN A 105 11.53 -8.93 -1.61
N ILE A 106 11.33 -9.85 -0.67
CA ILE A 106 12.01 -11.15 -0.70
C ILE A 106 11.59 -11.93 -1.94
N VAL A 107 10.29 -12.02 -2.22
CA VAL A 107 9.76 -12.72 -3.41
C VAL A 107 10.26 -12.06 -4.69
N TRP A 108 10.34 -10.72 -4.74
CA TRP A 108 10.88 -9.99 -5.90
C TRP A 108 12.36 -10.28 -6.16
N HIS A 109 13.21 -10.22 -5.13
CA HIS A 109 14.66 -10.37 -5.28
C HIS A 109 15.13 -11.83 -5.30
N LYS A 110 14.35 -12.76 -4.74
CA LYS A 110 14.67 -14.19 -4.64
C LYS A 110 13.65 -15.07 -5.36
N LEU A 111 13.01 -14.56 -6.41
CA LEU A 111 11.99 -15.26 -7.21
C LEU A 111 12.44 -16.69 -7.60
N ASN A 112 13.68 -16.82 -8.08
CA ASN A 112 14.26 -18.09 -8.53
C ASN A 112 14.48 -19.11 -7.40
N VAL A 113 14.57 -18.65 -6.14
CA VAL A 113 14.74 -19.53 -4.96
C VAL A 113 13.39 -20.02 -4.46
N PHE A 114 12.36 -19.17 -4.49
CA PHE A 114 11.02 -19.54 -4.04
C PHE A 114 10.25 -20.36 -5.06
N ILE A 115 10.46 -20.11 -6.35
CA ILE A 115 9.80 -20.85 -7.45
C ILE A 115 10.88 -21.20 -8.49
N PRO A 116 11.56 -22.35 -8.32
CA PRO A 116 12.51 -22.84 -9.31
C PRO A 116 11.75 -23.09 -10.62
N GLY A 117 12.14 -22.39 -11.71
CA GLY A 117 11.43 -22.46 -13.00
C GLY A 117 10.32 -21.42 -13.19
N GLY A 118 10.35 -20.32 -12.44
CA GLY A 118 9.39 -19.21 -12.50
C GLY A 118 8.99 -18.82 -13.92
N GLY A 119 7.79 -19.24 -14.33
CA GLY A 119 7.20 -18.93 -15.62
C GLY A 119 6.48 -17.58 -15.63
N ARG A 120 5.83 -17.27 -16.76
CA ARG A 120 5.06 -16.01 -16.95
C ARG A 120 4.03 -15.76 -15.84
N MET A 121 3.40 -16.83 -15.33
CA MET A 121 2.41 -16.74 -14.25
C MET A 121 3.00 -16.28 -12.91
N THR A 122 4.25 -16.64 -12.63
CA THR A 122 4.95 -16.18 -11.43
C THR A 122 5.19 -14.67 -11.49
N ASN A 123 5.64 -14.17 -12.64
CA ASN A 123 5.83 -12.74 -12.84
C ASN A 123 4.50 -11.98 -12.82
N PHE A 124 3.44 -12.54 -13.40
CA PHE A 124 2.09 -11.97 -13.32
C PHE A 124 1.59 -11.86 -11.87
N ALA A 125 1.68 -12.95 -11.09
CA ALA A 125 1.28 -12.98 -9.69
C ALA A 125 2.06 -11.94 -8.86
N LEU A 126 3.34 -11.79 -9.16
CA LEU A 126 4.19 -10.81 -8.52
C LEU A 126 3.80 -9.37 -8.90
N ASN A 127 3.42 -9.08 -10.15
CA ASN A 127 2.85 -7.77 -10.51
C ASN A 127 1.51 -7.52 -9.80
N MET A 128 0.65 -8.54 -9.69
CA MET A 128 -0.60 -8.43 -8.92
C MET A 128 -0.36 -8.17 -7.43
N MET A 129 0.72 -8.70 -6.88
CA MET A 129 1.14 -8.42 -5.50
C MET A 129 1.52 -6.94 -5.32
N TRP A 130 2.22 -6.33 -6.29
CA TRP A 130 2.50 -4.89 -6.26
C TRP A 130 1.21 -4.05 -6.28
N ILE A 131 0.22 -4.44 -7.07
CA ILE A 131 -1.10 -3.77 -7.08
C ILE A 131 -1.79 -3.95 -5.72
N GLY A 132 -1.71 -5.15 -5.14
CA GLY A 132 -2.21 -5.45 -3.80
C GLY A 132 -1.59 -4.56 -2.72
N ASN A 133 -0.30 -4.24 -2.83
CA ASN A 133 0.40 -3.33 -1.91
C ASN A 133 -0.26 -1.94 -1.86
N ALA A 134 -0.65 -1.40 -3.01
CA ALA A 134 -1.32 -0.10 -3.09
C ALA A 134 -2.70 -0.13 -2.40
N GLY A 135 -3.43 -1.25 -2.49
CA GLY A 135 -4.73 -1.45 -1.86
C GLY A 135 -4.69 -1.81 -0.37
N LEU A 136 -3.54 -2.28 0.15
CA LEU A 136 -3.43 -2.80 1.51
C LEU A 136 -3.71 -1.73 2.58
N SER A 137 -3.21 -0.51 2.35
CA SER A 137 -3.37 0.62 3.27
C SER A 137 -4.85 1.02 3.49
N PRO A 138 -5.64 1.31 2.43
CA PRO A 138 -7.06 1.59 2.58
C PRO A 138 -7.85 0.36 3.06
N PHE A 139 -7.48 -0.85 2.64
CA PHE A 139 -8.14 -2.09 3.09
C PHE A 139 -8.01 -2.30 4.60
N LEU A 140 -6.80 -2.15 5.16
CA LEU A 140 -6.59 -2.31 6.60
C LEU A 140 -7.28 -1.21 7.41
N CYS A 141 -7.32 0.02 6.88
CA CYS A 141 -8.07 1.12 7.48
C CYS A 141 -9.57 0.78 7.58
N LEU A 142 -10.15 0.25 6.50
CA LEU A 142 -11.54 -0.22 6.45
C LEU A 142 -11.79 -1.40 7.39
N ALA A 143 -10.90 -2.39 7.42
CA ALA A 143 -11.06 -3.60 8.21
C ALA A 143 -10.98 -3.34 9.72
N LEU A 144 -10.02 -2.51 10.17
CA LEU A 144 -9.72 -2.29 11.59
C LEU A 144 -10.56 -1.18 12.23
N ASN A 145 -11.10 -0.26 11.42
CA ASN A 145 -11.91 0.86 11.90
C ASN A 145 -13.42 0.57 11.80
N LYS A 146 -13.97 -0.04 12.86
CA LYS A 146 -15.42 -0.30 12.98
C LYS A 146 -16.29 0.94 12.77
N MET A 147 -15.81 2.13 13.13
CA MET A 147 -16.55 3.39 12.96
C MET A 147 -16.63 3.78 11.50
N LEU A 148 -15.50 3.69 10.77
CA LEU A 148 -15.44 3.95 9.34
C LEU A 148 -16.33 2.96 8.58
N ARG A 149 -16.25 1.67 8.93
CA ARG A 149 -17.10 0.62 8.35
C ARG A 149 -18.58 0.89 8.57
N LYS A 150 -18.98 1.26 9.80
CA LYS A 150 -20.38 1.64 10.09
C LYS A 150 -20.84 2.87 9.30
N ARG A 151 -19.98 3.90 9.16
CA ARG A 151 -20.30 5.11 8.38
C ARG A 151 -20.44 4.81 6.89
N ILE A 152 -19.55 3.99 6.33
CA ILE A 152 -19.59 3.61 4.91
C ILE A 152 -20.79 2.70 4.65
N PHE A 153 -21.03 1.69 5.50
CA PHE A 153 -22.20 0.84 5.36
C PHE A 153 -23.50 1.64 5.49
N LYS A 154 -23.58 2.59 6.43
CA LYS A 154 -24.71 3.51 6.52
C LYS A 154 -24.88 4.35 5.25
N ARG A 155 -23.81 4.87 4.64
CA ARG A 155 -23.91 5.64 3.38
C ARG A 155 -24.31 4.76 2.20
N LEU A 156 -23.75 3.57 2.08
CA LEU A 156 -24.03 2.65 0.98
C LEU A 156 -25.44 2.03 1.05
N PHE A 157 -25.94 1.74 2.26
CA PHE A 157 -27.23 1.06 2.44
C PHE A 157 -28.39 1.98 2.82
N CYS A 158 -28.15 3.16 3.41
CA CYS A 158 -29.21 4.12 3.75
C CYS A 158 -29.52 5.10 2.60
N GLN A 159 -28.65 5.18 1.58
CA GLN A 159 -28.89 6.00 0.38
C GLN A 159 -29.83 5.32 -0.62
N THR A 160 -30.03 4.00 -0.52
CA THR A 160 -31.00 3.24 -1.32
C THR A 160 -32.46 3.60 -0.97
N ASP A 161 -32.73 4.01 0.27
CA ASP A 161 -34.09 4.34 0.70
C ASP A 161 -34.54 5.74 0.21
N SER A 162 -33.60 6.68 0.05
CA SER A 162 -33.90 8.06 -0.38
C SER A 162 -34.22 8.21 -1.87
N VAL A 163 -33.72 7.32 -2.73
CA VAL A 163 -34.04 7.37 -4.18
C VAL A 163 -35.41 6.72 -4.45
N THR A 164 -35.77 5.71 -3.67
CA THR A 164 -37.06 5.01 -3.81
C THR A 164 -38.24 5.87 -3.31
N THR A 165 -38.04 6.67 -2.27
CA THR A 165 -39.07 7.59 -1.75
C THR A 165 -39.30 8.81 -2.65
N PHE A 166 -38.26 9.33 -3.33
CA PHE A 166 -38.44 10.43 -4.29
C PHE A 166 -39.28 10.00 -5.51
N ASN A 167 -39.06 8.79 -6.02
CA ASN A 167 -39.83 8.26 -7.16
C ASN A 167 -41.27 7.89 -6.77
N ALA A 168 -41.52 7.42 -5.54
CA ALA A 168 -42.87 7.11 -5.06
C ALA A 168 -43.73 8.36 -4.82
N GLN A 169 -43.12 9.49 -4.47
CA GLN A 169 -43.84 10.78 -4.29
C GLN A 169 -44.19 11.45 -5.63
N GLN A 170 -43.39 11.23 -6.67
CA GLN A 170 -43.61 11.79 -8.01
C GLN A 170 -44.70 11.03 -8.79
N SER A 171 -44.88 9.73 -8.54
CA SER A 171 -45.99 8.95 -9.13
C SER A 171 -47.35 9.29 -8.54
N HIS A 172 -47.43 9.67 -7.26
CA HIS A 172 -48.70 10.05 -6.62
C HIS A 172 -49.21 11.44 -7.01
N THR A 173 -48.33 12.34 -7.45
CA THR A 173 -48.70 13.71 -7.86
C THR A 173 -49.10 13.83 -9.33
N THR A 174 -48.84 12.80 -10.15
CA THR A 174 -49.17 12.79 -11.58
C THR A 174 -50.57 12.21 -11.87
N PHE A 175 -51.17 11.48 -10.93
CA PHE A 175 -52.54 10.92 -11.06
C PHE A 175 -53.66 11.83 -10.51
N GLN A 176 -53.32 13.05 -10.07
CA GLN A 176 -54.27 14.02 -9.48
C GLN A 176 -54.45 15.28 -10.35
N LYS A 177 -54.16 15.20 -11.66
CA LYS A 177 -54.49 16.26 -12.63
C LYS A 177 -55.35 15.73 -13.74
#